data_AF-A0A2S7QUQ9-F1
#
_entry.id   AF-A0A2S7QUQ9-F1
#
_cell.length_a   1.000
_cell.length_b   1.000
_cell.length_c   1.000
_cell.angle_alpha   90.00
_cell.angle_beta   90.00
_cell.angle_gamma   90.00
#
_symmetry.space_group_name_H-M   'P 1'
#
loop_
_entity.id
_entity.type
_entity.pdbx_description
1 polymer ?
#
loop_
_entity_poly.entity_id
_entity_poly.type
_entity_poly.pdbx_seq_one_letter_code
_entity_poly.pdbx_strand_id
1 'polypeptide(L)'
;MLKKGVNIITLAILIVVIMNTVHADNFALLEWLIVFPMVLLLPLSALATFSDVDGRGNVIGSGFMFLNWGLFAVLQPWIWFTLLDRGYRSTCEVKGFIYADFDLYDPAFVSYAGVFAAFSCAIGSLCFIILIVFIALCMLSTINSTAGDILLSISTAWSGCREILTNLAHSRLLRVVSHKTLRKMRCALRIIWGLSGISILVFTQLVIKGNDIEIVHITKLSTGQIIPLIVGLCTFFSTAWEIYEDRAHIALVIAVTNRWTSFRMGRRAAQGEADGIPMDNIMHAV
;
A
#
# COMPACT_ATOMS: atom_id res chain seq x y z
N MET A 1 13.63 4.24 -5.87
CA MET A 1 14.29 2.98 -5.42
C MET A 1 13.63 2.40 -4.17
N LEU A 2 13.24 3.25 -3.21
CA LEU A 2 12.75 2.87 -1.90
C LEU A 2 11.52 1.93 -1.90
N LYS A 3 10.51 2.20 -2.73
CA LYS A 3 9.32 1.33 -2.91
C LYS A 3 9.69 -0.11 -3.31
N LYS A 4 10.75 -0.29 -4.11
CA LYS A 4 11.25 -1.62 -4.50
C LYS A 4 11.92 -2.32 -3.31
N GLY A 5 12.70 -1.59 -2.51
CA GLY A 5 13.34 -2.10 -1.30
C GLY A 5 12.32 -2.57 -0.27
N VAL A 6 11.28 -1.77 0.01
CA VAL A 6 10.18 -2.15 0.92
C VAL A 6 9.52 -3.44 0.45
N ASN A 7 9.15 -3.55 -0.83
CA ASN A 7 8.53 -4.78 -1.36
C ASN A 7 9.41 -6.02 -1.23
N ILE A 8 10.73 -5.90 -1.46
CA ILE A 8 11.67 -7.02 -1.30
C ILE A 8 11.78 -7.44 0.18
N ILE A 9 11.89 -6.46 1.08
CA ILE A 9 11.93 -6.72 2.52
C ILE A 9 10.64 -7.39 2.99
N THR A 10 9.48 -6.89 2.56
CA THR A 10 8.17 -7.49 2.87
C THR A 10 8.09 -8.94 2.42
N LEU A 11 8.50 -9.22 1.18
CA LEU A 11 8.49 -10.58 0.64
C LEU A 11 9.45 -11.50 1.41
N ALA A 12 10.65 -11.02 1.73
CA ALA A 12 11.62 -11.77 2.51
C ALA A 12 11.07 -12.12 3.90
N ILE A 13 10.45 -11.16 4.59
CA ILE A 13 9.85 -11.42 5.90
C ILE A 13 8.69 -12.41 5.76
N LEU A 14 7.84 -12.27 4.74
CA LEU A 14 6.75 -13.20 4.50
C LEU A 14 7.25 -14.65 4.30
N ILE A 15 8.33 -14.83 3.53
CA ILE A 15 8.97 -16.15 3.34
C ILE A 15 9.47 -16.71 4.67
N VAL A 16 10.20 -15.91 5.45
CA VAL A 16 10.74 -16.32 6.76
C VAL A 16 9.60 -16.75 7.69
N VAL A 17 8.49 -16.02 7.67
CA VAL A 17 7.32 -16.31 8.50
C VAL A 17 6.69 -17.63 8.07
N ILE A 18 6.44 -17.82 6.77
CA ILE A 18 5.91 -19.08 6.25
C ILE A 18 6.80 -20.24 6.68
N MET A 19 8.12 -20.11 6.55
CA MET A 19 9.06 -21.16 6.97
C MET A 19 8.96 -21.46 8.48
N ASN A 20 8.87 -20.42 9.31
CA ASN A 20 8.79 -20.58 10.77
C ASN A 20 7.44 -21.17 11.22
N THR A 21 6.34 -20.80 10.55
CA THR A 21 4.98 -21.28 10.84
C THR A 21 4.80 -22.78 10.53
N VAL A 22 5.68 -23.37 9.70
CA VAL A 22 5.62 -24.81 9.36
C VAL A 22 6.13 -25.70 10.49
N HIS A 23 6.90 -25.19 11.46
CA HIS A 23 7.38 -25.98 12.59
C HIS A 23 6.22 -26.41 13.51
N ALA A 24 6.20 -27.69 13.90
CA ALA A 24 5.08 -28.29 14.62
C ALA A 24 4.86 -27.73 16.04
N ASP A 25 5.91 -27.22 16.66
CA ASP A 25 5.89 -26.73 18.05
C ASP A 25 5.47 -25.25 18.17
N ASN A 26 5.34 -24.55 17.03
CA ASN A 26 5.03 -23.12 17.02
C ASN A 26 3.51 -22.88 17.01
N PHE A 27 3.09 -21.81 17.70
CA PHE A 27 1.71 -21.31 17.68
C PHE A 27 1.44 -20.60 16.35
N ALA A 28 1.24 -21.39 15.30
CA ALA A 28 1.09 -20.92 13.93
C ALA A 28 0.04 -19.81 13.79
N LEU A 29 -1.10 -19.96 14.46
CA LEU A 29 -2.19 -19.00 14.40
C LEU A 29 -1.83 -17.65 15.04
N LEU A 30 -1.22 -17.68 16.22
CA LEU A 30 -0.83 -16.48 16.96
C LEU A 30 0.30 -15.73 16.24
N GLU A 31 1.31 -16.47 15.78
CA GLU A 31 2.38 -15.91 14.95
C GLU A 31 1.80 -15.23 13.72
N TRP A 32 0.88 -15.88 13.03
CA TRP A 32 0.25 -15.30 11.85
C TRP A 32 -0.56 -14.06 12.18
N LEU A 33 -1.32 -14.05 13.28
CA LEU A 33 -2.09 -12.89 13.73
C LEU A 33 -1.20 -11.68 14.05
N ILE A 34 -0.03 -11.91 14.64
CA ILE A 34 0.95 -10.88 14.99
C ILE A 34 1.67 -10.38 13.75
N VAL A 35 2.18 -11.30 12.94
CA VAL A 35 3.06 -11.00 11.82
C VAL A 35 2.29 -10.43 10.65
N PHE A 36 1.10 -10.94 10.34
CA PHE A 36 0.33 -10.51 9.16
C PHE A 36 0.13 -8.99 9.10
N PRO A 37 -0.41 -8.34 10.16
CA PRO A 37 -0.59 -6.90 10.15
C PRO A 37 0.73 -6.15 9.97
N MET A 38 1.81 -6.66 10.56
CA MET A 38 3.11 -5.99 10.51
C MET A 38 3.80 -6.13 9.14
N VAL A 39 3.68 -7.28 8.49
CA VAL A 39 4.40 -7.56 7.25
C VAL A 39 3.62 -7.11 6.04
N LEU A 40 2.29 -7.19 6.07
CA LEU A 40 1.47 -6.89 4.89
C LEU A 40 0.79 -5.53 5.02
N LEU A 41 0.08 -5.26 6.11
CA LEU A 41 -0.71 -4.02 6.21
C LEU A 41 0.16 -2.76 6.36
N LEU A 42 1.31 -2.82 7.04
CA LEU A 42 2.24 -1.68 7.15
C LEU A 42 2.87 -1.29 5.80
N PRO A 43 3.42 -2.22 4.99
CA PRO A 43 3.89 -1.86 3.65
C PRO A 43 2.76 -1.42 2.73
N LEU A 44 1.56 -1.99 2.86
CA LEU A 44 0.38 -1.55 2.11
C LEU A 44 0.02 -0.10 2.42
N SER A 45 0.00 0.30 3.69
CA SER A 45 -0.32 1.67 4.08
C SER A 45 0.72 2.65 3.52
N ALA A 46 1.99 2.26 3.56
CA ALA A 46 3.08 3.03 2.98
C ALA A 46 2.91 3.17 1.45
N LEU A 47 2.78 2.07 0.71
CA LEU A 47 2.66 2.08 -0.75
C LEU A 47 1.41 2.83 -1.24
N ALA A 48 0.29 2.71 -0.53
CA ALA A 48 -0.93 3.45 -0.83
C ALA A 48 -0.71 4.97 -0.70
N THR A 49 0.12 5.42 0.24
CA THR A 49 0.45 6.85 0.34
C THR A 49 1.32 7.34 -0.82
N PHE A 50 2.11 6.45 -1.43
CA PHE A 50 3.16 6.79 -2.39
C PHE A 50 2.81 6.61 -3.87
N SER A 51 1.76 5.85 -4.21
CA SER A 51 1.48 5.51 -5.62
C SER A 51 1.01 6.71 -6.46
N ASP A 52 0.52 7.76 -5.82
CA ASP A 52 -0.35 8.77 -6.48
C ASP A 52 0.26 10.18 -6.61
N VAL A 53 1.55 10.34 -6.27
CA VAL A 53 2.23 11.64 -6.28
C VAL A 53 2.64 12.05 -7.70
N ASP A 54 3.20 11.14 -8.48
CA ASP A 54 3.90 11.52 -9.72
C ASP A 54 3.08 11.42 -11.01
N GLY A 55 1.83 10.93 -10.95
CA GLY A 55 0.99 10.66 -12.13
C GLY A 55 1.54 9.56 -13.06
N ARG A 56 2.83 9.23 -12.95
CA ARG A 56 3.47 8.04 -13.51
C ARG A 56 3.33 6.92 -12.49
N GLY A 57 2.16 6.28 -12.48
CA GLY A 57 1.91 5.14 -11.60
C GLY A 57 3.05 4.14 -11.72
N ASN A 58 3.70 3.82 -10.59
CA ASN A 58 4.74 2.80 -10.54
C ASN A 58 4.07 1.43 -10.67
N VAL A 59 3.70 1.05 -11.90
CA VAL A 59 2.98 -0.19 -12.23
C VAL A 59 3.67 -1.41 -11.63
N ILE A 60 5.01 -1.43 -11.64
CA ILE A 60 5.81 -2.49 -11.04
C ILE A 60 5.58 -2.56 -9.53
N GLY A 61 5.64 -1.41 -8.83
CA GLY A 61 5.40 -1.34 -7.39
C GLY A 61 4.01 -1.82 -6.99
N SER A 62 2.98 -1.41 -7.73
CA SER A 62 1.61 -1.89 -7.54
C SER A 62 1.47 -3.37 -7.87
N GLY A 63 2.12 -3.87 -8.92
CA GLY A 63 2.12 -5.30 -9.27
C GLY A 63 2.70 -6.17 -8.16
N PHE A 64 3.84 -5.78 -7.58
CA PHE A 64 4.41 -6.49 -6.42
C PHE A 64 3.51 -6.44 -5.19
N MET A 65 2.81 -5.33 -4.96
CA MET A 65 1.84 -5.22 -3.87
C MET A 65 0.67 -6.19 -4.06
N PHE A 66 0.09 -6.26 -5.26
CA PHE A 66 -0.97 -7.22 -5.59
C PHE A 66 -0.47 -8.67 -5.51
N LEU A 67 0.78 -8.92 -5.90
CA LEU A 67 1.41 -10.24 -5.76
C LEU A 67 1.47 -10.68 -4.30
N ASN A 68 1.98 -9.81 -3.41
CA ASN A 68 2.04 -10.08 -1.98
C ASN A 68 0.64 -10.31 -1.38
N TRP A 69 -0.34 -9.51 -1.78
CA TRP A 69 -1.73 -9.67 -1.33
C TRP A 69 -2.36 -10.97 -1.83
N GLY A 70 -2.14 -11.33 -3.09
CA GLY A 70 -2.62 -12.59 -3.68
C GLY A 70 -2.01 -13.80 -2.98
N LEU A 71 -0.70 -13.77 -2.73
CA LEU A 71 -0.02 -14.85 -1.99
C LEU A 71 -0.60 -15.00 -0.59
N PHE A 72 -0.78 -13.88 0.14
CA PHE A 72 -1.42 -13.88 1.44
C PHE A 72 -2.82 -14.50 1.42
N ALA A 73 -3.66 -14.04 0.50
CA ALA A 73 -5.03 -14.50 0.37
C ALA A 73 -5.11 -16.01 0.10
N VAL A 74 -4.19 -16.54 -0.72
CA VAL A 74 -4.10 -17.98 -0.99
C VAL A 74 -3.63 -18.78 0.22
N LEU A 75 -2.79 -18.20 1.09
CA LEU A 75 -2.30 -18.85 2.31
C LEU A 75 -3.32 -18.86 3.45
N GLN A 76 -4.34 -18.00 3.41
CA GLN A 76 -5.35 -17.92 4.47
C GLN A 76 -6.03 -19.27 4.76
N PRO A 77 -6.63 -19.97 3.77
CA PRO A 77 -7.22 -21.29 4.00
C PRO A 77 -6.25 -22.31 4.61
N TRP A 78 -4.99 -22.30 4.18
CA TRP A 78 -4.00 -23.24 4.68
C TRP A 78 -3.82 -23.09 6.19
N ILE A 79 -3.77 -21.87 6.69
CA ILE A 79 -3.58 -21.59 8.12
C ILE A 79 -4.82 -22.00 8.92
N TRP A 80 -5.99 -21.53 8.52
CA TRP A 80 -7.23 -21.75 9.29
C TRP A 80 -7.74 -23.19 9.22
N PHE A 81 -7.44 -23.94 8.15
CA PHE A 81 -7.92 -25.31 8.01
C PHE A 81 -6.89 -26.38 8.36
N THR A 82 -5.59 -26.07 8.33
CA THR A 82 -4.54 -27.10 8.55
C THR A 82 -3.62 -26.80 9.72
N LEU A 83 -3.49 -25.53 10.13
CA LEU A 83 -2.55 -25.12 11.16
C LEU A 83 -3.24 -24.60 12.44
N LEU A 84 -4.57 -24.64 12.50
CA LEU A 84 -5.34 -24.11 13.60
C LEU A 84 -4.85 -24.66 14.94
N ASP A 85 -4.75 -25.99 15.06
CA ASP A 85 -4.41 -26.67 16.32
C ASP A 85 -2.89 -26.78 16.56
N ARG A 86 -2.04 -26.19 15.70
CA ARG A 86 -0.57 -26.32 15.85
C ARG A 86 -0.06 -25.47 17.00
N GLY A 87 0.75 -26.10 17.85
CA GLY A 87 1.26 -25.50 19.08
C GLY A 87 0.21 -25.36 20.20
N TYR A 88 -1.09 -25.52 19.89
CA TYR A 88 -2.15 -25.40 20.88
C TYR A 88 -2.05 -26.48 21.96
N ARG A 89 -2.24 -26.07 23.21
CA ARG A 89 -2.33 -26.96 24.38
C ARG A 89 -3.58 -26.58 25.13
N SER A 90 -4.39 -27.57 25.52
CA SER A 90 -5.67 -27.36 26.21
C SER A 90 -5.57 -26.61 27.54
N THR A 91 -4.35 -26.49 28.10
CA THR A 91 -4.08 -25.75 29.34
C THR A 91 -3.65 -24.30 29.11
N CYS A 92 -3.52 -23.86 27.85
CA CYS A 92 -3.04 -22.54 27.48
C CYS A 92 -4.16 -21.78 26.77
N GLU A 93 -4.66 -20.73 27.41
CA GLU A 93 -5.60 -19.79 26.80
C GLU A 93 -4.81 -18.81 25.94
N VAL A 94 -5.06 -18.80 24.63
CA VAL A 94 -4.37 -17.89 23.70
C VAL A 94 -5.32 -16.77 23.29
N LYS A 95 -4.96 -15.54 23.63
CA LYS A 95 -5.82 -14.37 23.48
C LYS A 95 -5.49 -13.58 22.22
N GLY A 96 -6.50 -13.30 21.41
CA GLY A 96 -6.45 -12.25 20.39
C GLY A 96 -6.92 -10.92 20.96
N PHE A 97 -6.59 -9.81 20.31
CA PHE A 97 -7.08 -8.48 20.69
C PHE A 97 -7.63 -7.73 19.47
N ILE A 98 -8.93 -7.43 19.49
CA ILE A 98 -9.60 -6.52 18.55
C ILE A 98 -10.56 -5.66 19.37
N TYR A 99 -10.05 -4.53 19.89
CA TYR A 99 -10.74 -3.63 20.83
C TYR A 99 -11.14 -4.25 22.19
N ALA A 100 -11.22 -5.57 22.28
CA ALA A 100 -11.33 -6.38 23.49
C ALA A 100 -10.51 -7.66 23.30
N ASP A 101 -10.11 -8.26 24.41
CA ASP A 101 -9.51 -9.60 24.41
C ASP A 101 -10.57 -10.64 24.03
N PHE A 102 -10.19 -11.63 23.23
CA PHE A 102 -11.03 -12.77 22.89
C PHE A 102 -10.18 -14.04 22.78
N ASP A 103 -10.79 -15.21 23.01
CA ASP A 103 -10.10 -16.49 22.80
C ASP A 103 -9.96 -16.77 21.30
N LEU A 104 -8.72 -16.97 20.84
CA LEU A 104 -8.42 -17.30 19.45
C LEU A 104 -9.01 -18.65 19.01
N TYR A 105 -9.27 -19.53 19.96
CA TYR A 105 -9.85 -20.86 19.73
C TYR A 105 -11.34 -20.91 20.03
N ASP A 106 -11.98 -19.77 20.27
CA ASP A 106 -13.44 -19.71 20.37
C ASP A 106 -14.07 -20.25 19.05
N PRO A 107 -14.98 -21.24 19.13
CA PRO A 107 -15.54 -21.87 17.93
C PRO A 107 -16.24 -20.89 16.98
N ALA A 108 -16.85 -19.82 17.52
CA ALA A 108 -17.51 -18.82 16.69
C ALA A 108 -16.49 -17.97 15.94
N PHE A 109 -15.40 -17.58 16.60
CA PHE A 109 -14.30 -16.85 15.96
C PHE A 109 -13.59 -17.71 14.90
N VAL A 110 -13.25 -18.97 15.21
CA VAL A 110 -12.63 -19.91 14.26
C VAL A 110 -13.51 -20.11 13.02
N SER A 111 -14.81 -20.30 13.22
CA SER A 111 -15.77 -20.45 12.11
C SER A 111 -15.82 -19.18 11.24
N TYR A 112 -15.95 -18.01 11.88
CA TYR A 112 -15.92 -16.72 11.19
C TYR A 112 -14.65 -16.54 10.37
N ALA A 113 -13.49 -16.81 10.97
CA ALA A 113 -12.20 -16.64 10.33
C ALA A 113 -11.99 -17.63 9.18
N GLY A 114 -12.46 -18.88 9.30
CA GLY A 114 -12.44 -19.87 8.22
C GLY A 114 -13.27 -19.43 7.00
N VAL A 115 -14.47 -18.87 7.23
CA VAL A 115 -15.31 -18.31 6.14
C VAL A 115 -14.62 -17.11 5.50
N PHE A 116 -14.08 -16.20 6.31
CA PHE A 116 -13.36 -15.03 5.82
C PHE A 116 -12.10 -15.41 5.02
N ALA A 117 -11.39 -16.46 5.44
CA ALA A 117 -10.24 -17.01 4.75
C ALA A 117 -10.59 -17.57 3.37
N ALA A 118 -11.68 -18.33 3.27
CA ALA A 118 -12.17 -18.85 2.00
C ALA A 118 -12.57 -17.73 1.02
N PHE A 119 -13.29 -16.72 1.52
CA PHE A 119 -13.68 -15.56 0.72
C PHE A 119 -12.46 -14.75 0.26
N SER A 120 -11.52 -14.50 1.17
CA SER A 120 -10.28 -13.78 0.87
C SER A 120 -9.46 -14.52 -0.19
N CYS A 121 -9.34 -15.86 -0.08
CA CYS A 121 -8.66 -16.68 -1.07
C CYS A 121 -9.31 -16.57 -2.45
N ALA A 122 -10.63 -16.69 -2.56
CA ALA A 122 -11.33 -16.56 -3.83
C ALA A 122 -11.08 -15.20 -4.51
N ILE A 123 -11.16 -14.11 -3.74
CA ILE A 123 -10.85 -12.76 -4.23
C ILE A 123 -9.38 -12.64 -4.62
N GLY A 124 -8.48 -13.14 -3.77
CA GLY A 124 -7.05 -13.10 -3.98
C GLY A 124 -6.61 -13.84 -5.23
N SER A 125 -7.12 -15.05 -5.44
CA SER A 125 -6.88 -15.85 -6.64
C SER A 125 -7.39 -15.15 -7.90
N LEU A 126 -8.59 -14.56 -7.85
CA LEU A 126 -9.12 -13.78 -8.97
C LEU A 126 -8.20 -12.59 -9.32
N CYS A 127 -7.80 -11.81 -8.31
CA CYS A 127 -6.86 -10.69 -8.48
C CYS A 127 -5.49 -11.16 -9.03
N PHE A 128 -5.00 -12.30 -8.56
CA PHE A 128 -3.73 -12.88 -9.00
C PHE A 128 -3.79 -13.33 -10.46
N ILE A 129 -4.88 -13.98 -10.89
CA ILE A 129 -5.09 -14.37 -12.29
C ILE A 129 -5.14 -13.11 -13.17
N ILE A 130 -5.89 -12.09 -12.77
CA ILE A 130 -5.96 -10.80 -13.50
C ILE A 130 -4.56 -10.19 -13.65
N LEU A 131 -3.75 -10.22 -12.59
CA LEU A 131 -2.37 -9.71 -12.61
C LEU A 131 -1.48 -10.51 -13.58
N ILE A 132 -1.54 -11.84 -13.56
CA ILE A 132 -0.76 -12.69 -14.47
C ILE A 132 -1.14 -12.42 -15.93
N VAL A 133 -2.44 -12.37 -16.22
CA VAL A 133 -2.94 -12.06 -17.56
C VAL A 133 -2.43 -10.70 -18.01
N PHE A 134 -2.50 -9.68 -17.15
CA PHE A 134 -1.96 -8.35 -17.43
C PHE A 134 -0.46 -8.37 -17.74
N ILE A 135 0.35 -9.05 -16.92
CA ILE A 135 1.80 -9.18 -17.13
C ILE A 135 2.10 -9.91 -18.45
N ALA A 136 1.41 -11.02 -18.72
CA ALA A 136 1.59 -11.80 -19.94
C ALA A 136 1.30 -10.98 -21.20
N LEU A 137 0.22 -10.18 -21.17
CA LEU A 137 -0.11 -9.25 -22.25
C LEU A 137 1.01 -8.22 -22.44
N CYS A 138 1.50 -7.60 -21.36
CA CYS A 138 2.61 -6.63 -21.42
C CYS A 138 3.88 -7.23 -22.03
N MET A 139 4.23 -8.46 -21.66
CA MET A 139 5.38 -9.16 -22.24
C MET A 139 5.16 -9.45 -23.73
N LEU A 140 3.97 -9.92 -24.11
CA LEU A 140 3.62 -10.23 -25.50
C LEU A 140 3.72 -8.98 -26.40
N SER A 141 3.24 -7.83 -25.93
CA SER A 141 3.32 -6.55 -26.64
C SER A 141 4.76 -6.06 -26.85
N THR A 142 5.70 -6.48 -26.01
CA THR A 142 7.11 -6.11 -26.17
C THR A 142 7.77 -6.93 -27.27
N ILE A 143 7.31 -8.17 -27.49
CA ILE A 143 7.91 -9.12 -28.43
C ILE A 143 7.30 -9.00 -29.83
N ASN A 144 6.01 -8.71 -29.94
CA ASN A 144 5.31 -8.72 -31.22
C ASN A 144 4.54 -7.41 -31.47
N SER A 145 4.78 -6.75 -32.60
CA SER A 145 4.11 -5.49 -32.96
C SER A 145 2.59 -5.65 -33.05
N THR A 146 2.10 -6.82 -33.46
CA THR A 146 0.66 -7.16 -33.48
C THR A 146 0.07 -7.41 -32.09
N ALA A 147 0.89 -7.80 -31.10
CA ALA A 147 0.44 -7.86 -29.71
C ALA A 147 0.34 -6.46 -29.09
N GLY A 148 1.08 -5.48 -29.64
CA GLY A 148 0.88 -4.06 -29.36
C GLY A 148 -0.56 -3.62 -29.65
N ASP A 149 -1.17 -4.09 -30.75
CA ASP A 149 -2.56 -3.76 -31.09
C ASP A 149 -3.57 -4.41 -30.15
N ILE A 150 -3.31 -5.65 -29.69
CA ILE A 150 -4.15 -6.30 -28.67
C ILE A 150 -4.03 -5.56 -27.34
N LEU A 151 -2.83 -5.13 -26.96
CA LEU A 151 -2.62 -4.38 -25.73
C LEU A 151 -3.19 -2.96 -25.84
N LEU A 152 -3.15 -2.36 -27.02
CA LEU A 152 -3.88 -1.14 -27.32
C LEU A 152 -5.38 -1.38 -27.22
N SER A 153 -5.90 -2.51 -27.70
CA SER A 153 -7.32 -2.88 -27.61
C SER A 153 -7.77 -3.18 -26.18
N ILE A 154 -6.91 -3.76 -25.35
CA ILE A 154 -7.18 -3.99 -23.92
C ILE A 154 -7.00 -2.71 -23.13
N SER A 155 -6.03 -1.88 -23.49
CA SER A 155 -5.87 -0.52 -22.96
C SER A 155 -7.06 0.35 -23.33
N THR A 156 -7.63 0.21 -24.54
CA THR A 156 -8.83 0.94 -24.97
C THR A 156 -10.10 0.34 -24.39
N ALA A 157 -10.16 -0.98 -24.17
CA ALA A 157 -11.24 -1.61 -23.42
C ALA A 157 -11.17 -1.23 -21.94
N TRP A 158 -9.97 -1.13 -21.36
CA TRP A 158 -9.75 -0.64 -20.00
C TRP A 158 -9.97 0.86 -19.91
N SER A 159 -9.60 1.64 -20.93
CA SER A 159 -9.88 3.07 -20.99
C SER A 159 -11.37 3.30 -21.20
N GLY A 160 -12.05 2.46 -21.96
CA GLY A 160 -13.50 2.47 -22.17
C GLY A 160 -14.25 1.98 -20.94
N CYS A 161 -13.75 0.98 -20.23
CA CYS A 161 -14.29 0.54 -18.94
C CYS A 161 -14.02 1.57 -17.86
N ARG A 162 -12.82 2.18 -17.84
CA ARG A 162 -12.50 3.38 -17.05
C ARG A 162 -13.40 4.52 -17.48
N GLU A 163 -13.71 4.70 -18.75
CA GLU A 163 -14.55 5.78 -19.27
C GLU A 163 -16.01 5.54 -18.88
N ILE A 164 -16.48 4.30 -18.86
CA ILE A 164 -17.79 3.87 -18.34
C ILE A 164 -17.84 3.99 -16.82
N LEU A 165 -16.79 3.58 -16.09
CA LEU A 165 -16.69 3.75 -14.63
C LEU A 165 -16.60 5.22 -14.28
N THR A 166 -15.81 5.98 -15.03
CA THR A 166 -15.72 7.42 -14.86
C THR A 166 -17.03 8.01 -15.27
N ASN A 167 -17.71 7.62 -16.36
CA ASN A 167 -19.01 8.17 -16.77
C ASN A 167 -20.13 7.77 -15.83
N LEU A 168 -20.09 6.59 -15.22
CA LEU A 168 -20.96 6.20 -14.10
C LEU A 168 -20.66 7.09 -12.90
N ALA A 169 -19.40 7.37 -12.58
CA ALA A 169 -19.00 8.31 -11.54
C ALA A 169 -19.16 9.81 -11.93
N HIS A 170 -19.23 10.12 -13.22
CA HIS A 170 -19.29 11.46 -13.85
C HIS A 170 -20.73 11.83 -14.16
N SER A 171 -21.65 10.85 -14.18
CA SER A 171 -23.07 11.04 -14.40
C SER A 171 -23.75 11.82 -13.28
N ARG A 172 -23.06 12.10 -12.16
CA ARG A 172 -23.47 13.13 -11.17
C ARG A 172 -22.38 13.65 -10.20
N LEU A 173 -21.28 12.93 -9.95
CA LEU A 173 -20.40 13.24 -8.80
C LEU A 173 -19.05 13.90 -9.14
N LEU A 174 -18.33 13.45 -10.18
CA LEU A 174 -16.94 13.88 -10.39
C LEU A 174 -16.76 15.24 -11.09
N ARG A 175 -17.76 15.79 -11.78
CA ARG A 175 -17.62 17.08 -12.49
C ARG A 175 -17.57 18.30 -11.54
N VAL A 176 -17.95 18.11 -10.27
CA VAL A 176 -17.89 19.13 -9.20
C VAL A 176 -16.70 18.91 -8.24
N VAL A 177 -15.99 17.78 -8.35
CA VAL A 177 -14.83 17.50 -7.48
C VAL A 177 -13.64 18.31 -8.00
N SER A 178 -13.56 19.56 -7.56
CA SER A 178 -12.41 20.44 -7.75
C SER A 178 -11.11 19.69 -7.47
N HIS A 179 -10.04 20.00 -8.20
CA HIS A 179 -8.67 19.54 -7.88
C HIS A 179 -8.33 19.70 -6.39
N LYS A 180 -8.90 20.73 -5.73
CA LYS A 180 -8.78 20.95 -4.28
C LYS A 180 -9.41 19.80 -3.47
N THR A 181 -10.56 19.28 -3.86
CA THR A 181 -11.27 18.17 -3.19
C THR A 181 -10.54 16.84 -3.38
N LEU A 182 -10.05 16.54 -4.59
CA LEU A 182 -9.20 15.36 -4.84
C LEU A 182 -7.93 15.39 -3.98
N ARG A 183 -7.27 16.55 -3.85
CA ARG A 183 -6.11 16.70 -2.96
C ARG A 183 -6.47 16.45 -1.50
N LYS A 184 -7.59 16.99 -1.02
CA LYS A 184 -8.08 16.74 0.35
C LYS A 184 -8.41 15.27 0.60
N MET A 185 -9.07 14.60 -0.34
CA MET A 185 -9.39 13.17 -0.24
C MET A 185 -8.13 12.32 -0.20
N ARG A 186 -7.12 12.62 -1.03
CA ARG A 186 -5.82 11.93 -0.99
C ARG A 186 -5.09 12.15 0.33
N CYS A 187 -5.07 13.38 0.85
CA CYS A 187 -4.53 13.67 2.18
C CYS A 187 -5.27 12.90 3.29
N ALA A 188 -6.61 12.87 3.25
CA ALA A 188 -7.42 12.12 4.21
C ALA A 188 -7.12 10.61 4.13
N LEU A 189 -7.03 10.05 2.92
CA LEU A 189 -6.71 8.65 2.71
C LEU A 189 -5.31 8.31 3.26
N ARG A 190 -4.30 9.17 3.04
CA ARG A 190 -2.97 9.01 3.63
C ARG A 190 -2.99 9.03 5.15
N ILE A 191 -3.77 9.93 5.75
CA ILE A 191 -3.93 9.99 7.21
C ILE A 191 -4.60 8.72 7.71
N ILE A 192 -5.67 8.25 7.06
CA ILE A 192 -6.36 7.01 7.43
C ILE A 192 -5.40 5.81 7.38
N TRP A 193 -4.61 5.67 6.31
CA TRP A 193 -3.61 4.61 6.19
C TRP A 193 -2.48 4.74 7.21
N GLY A 194 -2.02 5.96 7.50
CA GLY A 194 -1.03 6.20 8.54
C GLY A 194 -1.56 5.80 9.93
N LEU A 195 -2.79 6.20 10.26
CA LEU A 195 -3.46 5.83 11.51
C LEU A 195 -3.69 4.33 11.59
N SER A 196 -4.12 3.66 10.51
CA SER A 196 -4.29 2.22 10.51
C SER A 196 -2.96 1.49 10.78
N GLY A 197 -1.85 1.98 10.23
CA GLY A 197 -0.51 1.47 10.52
C GLY A 197 -0.14 1.59 12.01
N ILE A 198 -0.46 2.71 12.65
CA ILE A 198 -0.25 2.90 14.09
C ILE A 198 -1.15 1.96 14.90
N SER A 199 -2.44 1.86 14.55
CA SER A 199 -3.39 0.97 15.23
C SER A 199 -2.93 -0.48 15.19
N ILE A 200 -2.37 -0.92 14.06
CA ILE A 200 -1.80 -2.25 13.91
C ILE A 200 -0.68 -2.50 14.93
N LEU A 201 0.26 -1.54 15.07
CA LEU A 201 1.35 -1.67 16.04
C LEU A 201 0.81 -1.78 17.47
N VAL A 202 -0.21 -0.98 17.81
CA VAL A 202 -0.86 -1.04 19.13
C VAL A 202 -1.54 -2.37 19.35
N PHE A 203 -2.30 -2.88 18.37
CA PHE A 203 -2.96 -4.19 18.46
C PHE A 203 -1.94 -5.31 18.64
N THR A 204 -0.87 -5.32 17.86
CA THR A 204 0.21 -6.30 18.02
C THR A 204 0.79 -6.27 19.43
N GLN A 205 1.06 -5.08 19.98
CA GLN A 205 1.60 -4.96 21.33
C GLN A 205 0.64 -5.50 22.40
N LEU A 206 -0.66 -5.25 22.23
CA LEU A 206 -1.69 -5.75 23.15
C LEU A 206 -1.83 -7.28 23.06
N VAL A 207 -1.75 -7.87 21.87
CA VAL A 207 -1.70 -9.33 21.70
C VAL A 207 -0.48 -9.93 22.39
N ILE A 208 0.72 -9.34 22.20
CA ILE A 208 1.96 -9.81 22.85
C ILE A 208 1.82 -9.73 24.37
N LYS A 209 1.29 -8.62 24.88
CA LYS A 209 1.08 -8.40 26.31
C LYS A 209 0.04 -9.33 26.91
N GLY A 210 -1.07 -9.58 26.20
CA GLY A 210 -2.18 -10.41 26.68
C GLY A 210 -1.86 -11.91 26.77
N ASN A 211 -0.80 -12.36 26.08
CA ASN A 211 -0.35 -13.75 26.09
C ASN A 211 0.94 -13.97 26.88
N ASP A 212 1.42 -12.96 27.62
CA ASP A 212 2.68 -13.00 28.37
C ASP A 212 3.84 -13.60 27.55
N ILE A 213 3.95 -13.20 26.27
CA ILE A 213 4.96 -13.77 25.36
C ILE A 213 6.33 -13.27 25.79
N GLU A 214 6.95 -14.09 26.63
CA GLU A 214 8.26 -13.91 27.18
C GLU A 214 9.32 -14.24 26.11
N ILE A 215 9.99 -13.22 25.58
CA ILE A 215 11.04 -13.37 24.57
C ILE A 215 12.35 -13.79 25.29
N VAL A 216 12.34 -14.98 25.90
CA VAL A 216 13.30 -15.35 26.96
C VAL A 216 14.67 -15.86 26.48
N HIS A 217 14.87 -16.08 25.18
CA HIS A 217 16.14 -16.64 24.69
C HIS A 217 16.90 -15.82 23.64
N ILE A 218 16.60 -14.52 23.47
CA ILE A 218 17.45 -13.63 22.65
C ILE A 218 18.26 -12.72 23.57
N THR A 219 19.37 -13.26 24.06
CA THR A 219 20.40 -12.54 24.81
C THR A 219 20.95 -11.35 24.02
N LYS A 220 20.75 -10.15 24.59
CA LYS A 220 21.48 -8.88 24.40
C LYS A 220 21.30 -8.01 23.15
N LEU A 221 20.66 -8.43 22.06
CA LEU A 221 20.08 -7.49 21.08
C LEU A 221 18.84 -8.13 20.42
N SER A 222 17.67 -7.60 20.79
CA SER A 222 16.32 -8.12 20.54
C SER A 222 15.92 -8.19 19.05
N THR A 223 16.38 -9.17 18.29
CA THR A 223 16.06 -9.29 16.85
C THR A 223 14.55 -9.42 16.57
N GLY A 224 13.77 -10.01 17.49
CA GLY A 224 12.33 -10.23 17.32
C GLY A 224 11.47 -8.96 17.37
N GLN A 225 11.85 -7.95 18.18
CA GLN A 225 11.19 -6.64 18.21
C GLN A 225 11.90 -5.62 17.30
N ILE A 226 13.21 -5.77 17.13
CA ILE A 226 14.02 -4.93 16.25
C ILE A 226 13.56 -5.11 14.80
N ILE A 227 13.19 -6.30 14.33
CA ILE A 227 12.76 -6.46 12.94
C ILE A 227 11.49 -5.64 12.66
N PRO A 228 10.37 -5.79 13.40
CA PRO A 228 9.19 -4.93 13.21
C PRO A 228 9.46 -3.45 13.44
N LEU A 229 10.29 -3.10 14.44
CA LEU A 229 10.66 -1.72 14.73
C LEU A 229 11.50 -1.11 13.60
N ILE A 230 12.47 -1.83 13.07
CA ILE A 230 13.30 -1.42 11.92
C ILE A 230 12.43 -1.31 10.68
N VAL A 231 11.55 -2.28 10.42
CA VAL A 231 10.62 -2.21 9.28
C VAL A 231 9.71 -0.99 9.43
N GLY A 232 9.14 -0.77 10.61
CA GLY A 232 8.32 0.40 10.94
C GLY A 232 9.09 1.71 10.78
N LEU A 233 10.32 1.80 11.29
CA LEU A 233 11.19 2.98 11.17
C LEU A 233 11.64 3.22 9.74
N CYS A 234 12.07 2.19 9.02
CA CYS A 234 12.44 2.31 7.60
C CYS A 234 11.24 2.77 6.77
N THR A 235 10.04 2.26 7.07
CA THR A 235 8.79 2.69 6.42
C THR A 235 8.44 4.13 6.80
N PHE A 236 8.59 4.51 8.07
CA PHE A 236 8.34 5.87 8.54
C PHE A 236 9.31 6.88 7.93
N PHE A 237 10.62 6.63 7.99
CA PHE A 237 11.65 7.48 7.38
C PHE A 237 11.47 7.54 5.87
N SER A 238 11.11 6.43 5.23
CA SER A 238 10.72 6.42 3.81
C SER A 238 9.57 7.37 3.53
N THR A 239 8.55 7.35 4.39
CA THR A 239 7.37 8.22 4.24
C THR A 239 7.71 9.68 4.46
N ALA A 240 8.48 9.98 5.50
CA ALA A 240 8.92 11.32 5.82
C ALA A 240 9.83 11.91 4.72
N TRP A 241 10.75 11.10 4.18
CA TRP A 241 11.66 11.52 3.12
C TRP A 241 10.93 11.84 1.81
N GLU A 242 10.01 10.98 1.35
CA GLU A 242 9.23 11.28 0.13
C GLU A 242 8.36 12.53 0.32
N ILE A 243 7.76 12.75 1.50
CA ILE A 243 7.03 14.00 1.79
C ILE A 243 7.93 15.24 1.71
N TYR A 244 9.18 15.11 2.17
CA TYR A 244 10.17 16.19 2.10
C TYR A 244 10.59 16.46 0.65
N GLU A 245 10.91 15.41 -0.12
CA GLU A 245 11.30 15.50 -1.52
C GLU A 245 10.19 16.12 -2.38
N ASP A 246 8.93 15.75 -2.13
CA ASP A 246 7.76 16.35 -2.78
C ASP A 246 7.69 17.86 -2.58
N ARG A 247 7.90 18.32 -1.34
CA ARG A 247 7.90 19.75 -1.02
C ARG A 247 9.08 20.47 -1.68
N ALA A 248 10.24 19.84 -1.71
CA ALA A 248 11.43 20.41 -2.34
C ALA A 248 11.25 20.52 -3.86
N HIS A 249 10.71 19.50 -4.51
CA HIS A 249 10.45 19.50 -5.95
C HIS A 249 9.38 20.54 -6.32
N ILE A 250 8.30 20.65 -5.55
CA ILE A 250 7.28 21.69 -5.74
C ILE A 250 7.90 23.09 -5.57
N ALA A 251 8.70 23.31 -4.53
CA ALA A 251 9.37 24.59 -4.32
C ALA A 251 10.32 24.93 -5.47
N LEU A 252 11.07 23.96 -5.99
CA LEU A 252 11.96 24.13 -7.13
C LEU A 252 11.18 24.46 -8.41
N VAL A 253 10.10 23.73 -8.71
CA VAL A 253 9.26 23.97 -9.89
C VAL A 253 8.64 25.37 -9.82
N ILE A 254 8.17 25.80 -8.65
CA ILE A 254 7.67 27.18 -8.45
C ILE A 254 8.79 28.20 -8.69
N ALA A 255 9.99 27.97 -8.12
CA ALA A 255 11.12 28.88 -8.29
C ALA A 255 11.58 29.00 -9.76
N VAL A 256 11.66 27.88 -10.48
CA VAL A 256 12.03 27.83 -11.90
C VAL A 256 10.95 28.50 -12.76
N THR A 257 9.68 28.23 -12.49
CA THR A 257 8.56 28.83 -13.23
C THR A 257 8.55 30.34 -13.03
N ASN A 258 8.71 30.81 -11.78
CA ASN A 258 8.79 32.24 -11.46
C ASN A 258 10.00 32.93 -12.11
N ARG A 259 11.14 32.24 -12.18
CA ARG A 259 12.33 32.75 -12.87
C ARG A 259 12.15 32.80 -14.39
N TRP A 260 11.45 31.84 -14.97
CA TRP A 260 11.18 31.80 -16.40
C TRP A 260 10.15 32.85 -16.82
N THR A 261 9.10 33.05 -16.03
CA THR A 261 8.11 34.11 -16.27
C THR A 261 8.71 35.50 -16.13
N SER A 262 9.54 35.74 -15.10
CA SER A 262 10.24 37.03 -14.94
C SER A 262 11.19 37.32 -16.09
N PHE A 263 11.95 36.32 -16.54
CA PHE A 263 12.83 36.44 -17.70
C PHE A 263 12.07 36.71 -18.99
N ARG A 264 10.92 36.05 -19.22
CA ARG A 264 10.07 36.28 -20.39
C ARG A 264 9.46 37.70 -20.38
N MET A 265 9.05 38.19 -19.21
CA MET A 265 8.57 39.56 -19.05
C MET A 265 9.68 40.58 -19.32
N GLY A 266 10.90 40.36 -18.80
CA GLY A 266 12.04 41.23 -19.09
C GLY A 266 12.42 41.27 -20.57
N ARG A 267 12.34 40.12 -21.27
CA ARG A 267 12.63 40.04 -22.70
C ARG A 267 11.58 40.78 -23.56
N ARG A 268 10.30 40.69 -23.19
CA ARG A 268 9.21 41.45 -23.85
C ARG A 268 9.36 42.96 -23.64
N ALA A 269 9.72 43.38 -22.43
CA ALA A 269 10.00 44.79 -22.13
C ALA A 269 11.18 45.32 -22.97
N ALA A 270 12.26 44.53 -23.11
CA ALA A 270 13.41 44.90 -23.92
C ALA A 270 13.13 44.97 -25.43
N GLN A 271 12.11 44.28 -25.93
CA GLN A 271 11.71 44.28 -27.34
C GLN A 271 10.76 45.43 -27.72
N GLY A 272 10.39 46.32 -26.77
CA GLY A 272 9.44 47.40 -27.02
C GLY A 272 8.00 46.93 -27.26
N GLU A 273 7.70 45.66 -27.00
CA GLU A 273 6.39 45.04 -27.22
C GLU A 273 5.40 45.33 -26.06
N ALA A 274 5.75 46.25 -25.16
CA ALA A 274 4.99 46.56 -23.96
C ALA A 274 3.83 47.55 -24.18
N ASP A 275 3.76 48.20 -25.34
CA ASP A 275 2.87 49.35 -25.58
C ASP A 275 1.38 49.01 -25.82
N GLY A 276 0.94 47.79 -25.53
CA GLY A 276 -0.44 47.35 -25.79
C GLY A 276 -1.13 46.54 -24.69
N ILE A 277 -0.50 46.27 -23.55
CA ILE A 277 -1.14 45.51 -22.46
C ILE A 277 -1.75 46.49 -21.46
N PRO A 278 -3.09 46.57 -21.34
CA PRO A 278 -3.73 47.46 -20.38
C PRO A 278 -3.29 47.09 -18.94
N MET A 279 -2.81 48.09 -18.21
CA MET A 279 -2.23 47.98 -16.87
C MET A 279 -3.20 47.35 -15.84
N ASP A 280 -4.49 47.45 -16.11
CA ASP A 280 -5.60 47.02 -15.27
C ASP A 280 -5.58 45.50 -14.98
N ASN A 281 -4.97 44.71 -15.86
CA ASN A 281 -4.90 43.25 -15.72
C ASN A 281 -3.72 42.74 -14.88
N ILE A 282 -2.75 43.59 -14.52
CA ILE A 282 -1.55 43.17 -13.79
C ILE A 282 -1.78 43.12 -12.28
N MET A 283 -2.73 43.90 -11.74
CA MET A 283 -3.00 43.92 -10.29
C MET A 283 -3.77 42.70 -9.74
N HIS A 284 -4.38 41.86 -10.59
CA HIS A 284 -5.11 40.67 -10.15
C HIS A 284 -4.31 39.36 -10.20
N ALA A 285 -3.06 39.39 -10.68
CA ALA A 285 -2.25 38.21 -10.90
C ALA A 285 -1.12 37.99 -9.86
N VAL A 286 -1.01 38.86 -8.86
CA VAL A 286 -0.13 38.73 -7.69
C VAL A 286 -0.95 38.30 -6.49
#